data_AF-A0AAD7ZY68-F1
#
_entry.id   AF-A0AAD7ZY68-F1
#
_cell.length_a   1.000
_cell.length_b   1.000
_cell.length_c   1.000
_cell.angle_alpha   90.00
_cell.angle_beta   90.00
_cell.angle_gamma   90.00
#
_symmetry.space_group_name_H-M   'P 1'
#
loop_
_entity.id
_entity.type
_entity.pdbx_description
1 polymer ?
#
loop_
_entity_poly.entity_id
_entity_poly.type
_entity_poly.pdbx_seq_one_letter_code
_entity_poly.pdbx_strand_id
1 'polypeptide(L)'
;MEGSCPAACNAPQTCPGPGASALFFTTLISSLLQSERELADNQMYPMDASNFMLDEYDFIVVGAGTAGSVIASRISEVPQYKVLVIEAGGDPPFLSNIPAMYPSLQKSEMDWQYKPSHKIKTARGW
;
A
#
# COMPACT_ATOMS: atom_id res chain seq x y z
N MET A 1 18.11 50.64 -7.66
CA MET A 1 16.99 51.06 -8.52
C MET A 1 15.78 50.27 -8.07
N GLU A 2 15.05 50.87 -7.16
CA GLU A 2 13.77 50.39 -6.66
C GLU A 2 12.73 50.51 -7.79
N GLY A 3 11.85 49.51 -7.91
CA GLY A 3 10.79 49.47 -8.90
C GLY A 3 9.63 48.65 -8.35
N SER A 4 8.84 49.32 -7.53
CA SER A 4 7.64 48.85 -6.83
C SER A 4 6.62 48.17 -7.74
N CYS A 5 6.01 47.07 -7.26
CA CYS A 5 4.73 46.59 -7.77
C CYS A 5 3.62 47.17 -6.87
N PRO A 6 2.63 47.93 -7.39
CA PRO A 6 1.66 48.60 -6.53
C PRO A 6 0.60 47.59 -6.05
N ALA A 7 0.23 47.74 -4.78
CA ALA A 7 -0.97 47.17 -4.21
C ALA A 7 -2.23 47.80 -4.84
N ALA A 8 -3.33 47.03 -4.79
CA ALA A 8 -4.72 47.38 -5.12
C ALA A 8 -5.20 47.14 -6.56
N CYS A 9 -5.61 45.89 -6.84
CA CYS A 9 -6.70 45.63 -7.78
C CYS A 9 -8.02 45.60 -7.01
N ASN A 10 -8.55 46.79 -6.70
CA ASN A 10 -9.96 46.98 -6.34
C ASN A 10 -10.73 47.33 -7.61
N ALA A 11 -11.24 46.32 -8.31
CA ALA A 11 -12.34 46.37 -9.29
C ALA A 11 -12.75 44.92 -9.61
N PRO A 12 -14.03 44.62 -9.91
CA PRO A 12 -14.46 43.27 -10.26
C PRO A 12 -13.97 42.95 -11.67
N GLN A 13 -12.70 42.55 -11.78
CA GLN A 13 -12.14 41.97 -12.99
C GLN A 13 -12.65 40.53 -13.06
N THR A 14 -13.76 40.35 -13.77
CA THR A 14 -14.12 39.07 -14.37
C THR A 14 -12.99 38.69 -15.34
N CYS A 15 -11.94 38.06 -14.82
CA CYS A 15 -11.12 37.18 -15.65
C CYS A 15 -12.09 36.22 -16.34
N PRO A 16 -12.02 36.01 -17.67
CA PRO A 16 -12.72 34.91 -18.29
C PRO A 16 -12.11 33.65 -17.68
N GLY A 17 -12.73 33.20 -16.60
CA GLY A 17 -12.38 31.96 -15.96
C GLY A 17 -12.51 30.85 -17.00
N PRO A 18 -11.84 29.71 -16.77
CA PRO A 18 -12.06 28.54 -17.62
C PRO A 18 -13.58 28.36 -17.76
N GLY A 19 -14.10 28.24 -18.98
CA GLY A 19 -15.52 28.00 -19.19
C GLY A 19 -15.98 26.81 -18.35
N ALA A 20 -17.27 26.70 -18.03
CA ALA A 20 -17.78 25.65 -17.13
C ALA A 20 -17.22 24.25 -17.45
N SER A 21 -17.08 23.91 -18.74
CA SER A 21 -16.43 22.70 -19.24
C SER A 21 -14.95 22.54 -18.88
N ALA A 22 -14.17 23.61 -18.89
CA ALA A 22 -12.77 23.60 -18.45
C ALA A 22 -12.65 23.51 -16.93
N LEU A 23 -13.61 24.05 -16.17
CA LEU A 23 -13.71 23.79 -14.72
C LEU A 23 -14.08 22.33 -14.45
N PHE A 24 -15.05 21.76 -15.16
CA PHE A 24 -15.37 20.33 -15.04
C PHE A 24 -14.16 19.45 -15.36
N PHE A 25 -13.47 19.71 -16.46
CA PHE A 25 -12.29 18.94 -16.85
C PHE A 25 -11.16 19.05 -15.81
N THR A 26 -10.87 20.25 -15.30
CA THR A 26 -9.82 20.44 -14.28
C THR A 26 -10.21 19.85 -12.93
N THR A 27 -11.49 19.89 -12.54
CA THR A 27 -11.98 19.19 -11.34
C THR A 27 -11.92 17.68 -11.50
N LEU A 28 -12.21 17.15 -12.69
CA LEU A 28 -12.16 15.71 -12.97
C LEU A 28 -10.71 15.21 -12.97
N ILE A 29 -9.79 15.96 -13.61
CA ILE A 29 -8.35 15.67 -13.52
C ILE A 29 -7.86 15.78 -12.08
N SER A 30 -8.24 16.83 -11.34
CA SER A 30 -7.83 16.98 -9.95
C SER A 30 -8.37 15.86 -9.06
N SER A 31 -9.60 15.40 -9.32
CA SER A 31 -10.23 14.27 -8.64
C SER A 31 -9.51 12.95 -8.94
N LEU A 32 -9.18 12.68 -10.22
CA LEU A 32 -8.37 11.52 -10.59
C LEU A 32 -6.98 11.56 -9.95
N LEU A 33 -6.28 12.70 -10.03
CA LEU A 33 -4.97 12.87 -9.40
C LEU A 33 -5.01 12.76 -7.87
N GLN A 34 -6.12 13.17 -7.24
CA GLN A 34 -6.33 12.97 -5.80
C GLN A 34 -6.62 11.51 -5.45
N SER A 35 -7.39 10.79 -6.27
CA SER A 35 -7.66 9.36 -6.05
C SER A 35 -6.41 8.50 -6.11
N GLU A 36 -5.46 8.81 -7.00
CA GLU A 36 -4.15 8.16 -7.06
C GLU A 36 -3.35 8.37 -5.77
N ARG A 37 -3.51 9.53 -5.12
CA ARG A 37 -2.85 9.86 -3.85
C ARG A 37 -3.44 9.14 -2.64
N GLU A 38 -4.76 8.96 -2.62
CA GLU A 38 -5.44 8.17 -1.57
C GLU A 38 -5.11 6.67 -1.69
N LEU A 39 -5.00 6.17 -2.92
CA LEU A 39 -4.61 4.79 -3.20
C LEU A 39 -3.12 4.50 -2.94
N ALA A 40 -2.28 5.52 -3.07
CA ALA A 40 -0.84 5.47 -2.79
C ALA A 40 -0.48 5.88 -1.35
N ASP A 41 -1.46 6.11 -0.47
CA ASP A 41 -1.17 6.36 0.94
C ASP A 41 -0.58 5.10 1.58
N ASN A 42 0.69 5.19 1.98
CA ASN A 42 1.46 4.08 2.54
C ASN A 42 1.08 3.77 4.00
N GLN A 43 0.13 4.49 4.60
CA GLN A 43 -0.28 4.27 5.99
C GLN A 43 -1.41 3.21 6.13
N MET A 44 -1.37 2.15 5.32
CA MET A 44 -2.31 1.03 5.43
C MET A 44 -1.79 -0.10 6.33
N TYR A 45 -0.47 -0.21 6.50
CA TYR A 45 0.20 -1.25 7.27
C TYR A 45 0.86 -0.69 8.53
N PRO A 46 0.94 -1.47 9.62
CA PRO A 46 1.61 -1.03 10.84
C PRO A 46 3.10 -0.79 10.59
N MET A 47 3.66 0.20 11.28
CA MET A 47 5.10 0.46 11.23
C MET A 47 5.88 -0.75 11.74
N ASP A 48 7.03 -1.02 11.13
CA ASP A 48 7.95 -2.07 11.58
C ASP A 48 8.36 -1.85 13.03
N ALA A 49 8.11 -2.87 13.85
CA ALA A 49 8.37 -2.87 15.29
C ALA A 49 9.82 -3.21 15.65
N SER A 50 10.72 -3.39 14.66
CA SER A 50 12.13 -3.70 14.88
C SER A 50 12.86 -2.76 15.85
N ASN A 51 12.46 -1.48 15.91
CA ASN A 51 13.02 -0.50 16.84
C ASN A 51 12.41 -0.54 18.26
N PHE A 52 11.30 -1.27 18.45
CA PHE A 52 10.51 -1.33 19.68
C PHE A 52 10.38 -2.76 20.23
N MET A 53 11.39 -3.60 19.97
CA MET A 53 11.41 -4.98 20.41
C MET A 53 11.43 -5.08 21.94
N LEU A 54 10.63 -6.00 22.47
CA LEU A 54 10.63 -6.37 23.88
C LEU A 54 11.63 -7.50 24.10
N ASP A 55 12.13 -7.62 25.33
CA ASP A 55 13.05 -8.71 25.69
C ASP A 55 12.37 -10.09 25.63
N GLU A 56 11.05 -10.14 25.88
CA GLU A 56 10.28 -11.39 25.96
C GLU A 56 8.86 -11.25 25.39
N TYR A 57 8.39 -12.31 24.72
CA TYR A 57 7.05 -12.45 24.16
C TYR A 57 6.44 -13.79 24.60
N ASP A 58 5.12 -13.82 24.77
CA ASP A 58 4.40 -15.06 25.11
C ASP A 58 4.21 -15.95 23.88
N PHE A 59 4.00 -15.33 22.71
CA PHE A 59 3.83 -16.02 21.44
C PHE A 59 4.63 -15.33 20.34
N ILE A 60 5.29 -16.14 19.50
CA ILE A 60 5.97 -15.69 18.30
C ILE A 60 5.34 -16.40 17.10
N VAL A 61 4.73 -15.63 16.20
CA VAL A 61 4.14 -16.10 14.95
C VAL A 61 5.12 -15.83 13.82
N VAL A 62 5.59 -16.89 13.17
CA VAL A 62 6.49 -16.77 12.01
C VAL A 62 5.65 -16.84 10.74
N GLY A 63 5.59 -15.73 10.02
CA GLY A 63 4.82 -15.50 8.80
C GLY A 63 3.46 -14.84 9.07
N ALA A 64 3.26 -13.62 8.57
CA ALA A 64 1.99 -12.89 8.50
C ALA A 64 1.13 -13.30 7.28
N GLY A 65 1.28 -14.54 6.79
CA GLY A 65 0.42 -15.10 5.76
C GLY A 65 -1.03 -15.31 6.23
N THR A 66 -1.85 -15.97 5.42
CA THR A 66 -3.29 -16.15 5.68
C THR A 66 -3.60 -16.75 7.05
N ALA A 67 -2.90 -17.81 7.45
CA ALA A 67 -3.09 -18.44 8.75
C ALA A 67 -2.46 -17.63 9.90
N GLY A 68 -1.23 -17.13 9.70
CA GLY A 68 -0.50 -16.41 10.74
C GLY A 68 -1.17 -15.12 11.15
N SER A 69 -1.70 -14.35 10.18
CA SER A 69 -2.47 -13.13 10.46
C SER A 69 -3.75 -13.42 11.27
N VAL A 70 -4.47 -14.49 10.94
CA VAL A 70 -5.69 -14.88 11.68
C VAL A 70 -5.36 -15.30 13.11
N ILE A 71 -4.33 -16.14 13.28
CA ILE A 71 -3.93 -16.61 14.62
C ILE A 71 -3.40 -15.44 15.46
N ALA A 72 -2.53 -14.60 14.91
CA ALA A 72 -2.01 -13.42 15.59
C ALA A 72 -3.14 -12.50 16.05
N SER A 73 -4.13 -12.26 15.17
CA SER A 73 -5.32 -11.47 15.51
C SER A 73 -6.15 -12.06 16.64
N ARG A 74 -6.26 -13.39 16.75
CA ARG A 74 -7.04 -14.03 17.82
C ARG A 74 -6.31 -14.05 19.16
N ILE A 75 -5.00 -14.28 19.15
CA ILE A 75 -4.21 -14.29 20.38
C ILE A 75 -4.10 -12.87 20.95
N SER A 76 -3.97 -11.85 20.08
CA SER A 76 -3.88 -10.45 20.50
C SER A 76 -5.18 -9.85 21.06
N GLU A 77 -6.34 -10.53 20.91
CA GLU A 77 -7.59 -10.13 21.58
C GLU A 77 -7.46 -10.20 23.12
N VAL A 78 -6.52 -11.00 23.63
CA VAL A 78 -6.25 -11.15 25.06
C VAL A 78 -5.14 -10.19 25.47
N PRO A 79 -5.44 -9.09 26.21
CA PRO A 79 -4.49 -8.01 26.44
C PRO A 79 -3.30 -8.37 27.34
N GLN A 80 -3.34 -9.52 28.02
CA GLN A 80 -2.23 -10.00 28.83
C GLN A 80 -1.10 -10.63 28.00
N TYR A 81 -1.37 -11.06 26.77
CA TYR A 81 -0.38 -11.74 25.94
C TYR A 81 0.38 -10.75 25.05
N LYS A 82 1.70 -10.82 25.11
CA LYS A 82 2.61 -10.14 24.18
C LYS A 82 2.84 -11.05 22.98
N VAL A 83 2.40 -10.61 21.81
CA VAL A 83 2.50 -11.37 20.56
C VAL A 83 3.46 -10.66 19.60
N LEU A 84 4.45 -11.39 19.10
CA LEU A 84 5.34 -10.94 18.04
C LEU A 84 5.00 -11.66 16.74
N VAL A 85 4.88 -10.92 15.63
CA VAL A 85 4.77 -11.48 14.28
C VAL A 85 6.02 -11.13 13.50
N ILE A 86 6.64 -12.13 12.88
CA ILE A 86 7.82 -11.95 12.03
C ILE A 86 7.43 -12.36 10.62
N GLU A 87 7.42 -11.41 9.68
CA GLU A 87 7.18 -11.66 8.26
C GLU A 87 8.46 -11.41 7.48
N ALA A 88 8.74 -12.26 6.48
CA ALA A 88 9.95 -12.14 5.67
C ALA A 88 9.76 -11.12 4.53
N GLY A 89 8.53 -10.97 4.03
CA GLY A 89 8.16 -9.94 3.07
C GLY A 89 8.00 -8.56 3.71
N GLY A 90 7.94 -7.54 2.86
CA GLY A 90 7.55 -6.19 3.25
C GLY A 90 6.06 -5.92 3.01
N ASP A 91 5.69 -4.66 3.09
CA ASP A 91 4.33 -4.22 2.75
C ASP A 91 4.00 -4.56 1.29
N PRO A 92 2.79 -5.04 1.02
CA PRO A 92 2.41 -5.41 -0.33
C PRO A 92 2.32 -4.17 -1.24
N PRO A 93 2.76 -4.28 -2.51
CA PRO A 93 2.71 -3.17 -3.44
C PRO A 93 1.26 -2.85 -3.80
N PHE A 94 0.97 -1.59 -4.12
CA PHE A 94 -0.37 -1.13 -4.50
C PHE A 94 -1.08 -2.02 -5.54
N LEU A 95 -0.34 -2.58 -6.51
CA LEU A 95 -0.87 -3.46 -7.54
C LEU A 95 -1.58 -4.72 -6.97
N SER A 96 -1.27 -5.15 -5.75
CA SER A 96 -1.96 -6.28 -5.11
C SER A 96 -3.41 -5.98 -4.74
N ASN A 97 -3.78 -4.72 -4.60
CA ASN A 97 -5.15 -4.32 -4.30
C ASN A 97 -6.08 -4.41 -5.52
N ILE A 98 -5.50 -4.54 -6.73
CA ILE A 98 -6.25 -4.66 -7.99
C ILE A 98 -6.25 -6.13 -8.42
N PRO A 99 -7.37 -6.88 -8.28
CA PRO A 99 -7.38 -8.32 -8.55
C PRO A 99 -6.95 -8.68 -9.98
N ALA A 100 -7.27 -7.83 -10.96
CA ALA A 100 -6.89 -8.02 -12.36
C ALA A 100 -5.36 -7.96 -12.59
N MET A 101 -4.62 -7.33 -11.68
CA MET A 101 -3.17 -7.17 -11.76
C MET A 101 -2.39 -8.33 -11.11
N TYR A 102 -3.05 -9.38 -10.61
CA TYR A 102 -2.35 -10.54 -10.04
C TYR A 102 -1.22 -11.13 -10.94
N PRO A 103 -1.29 -11.12 -12.29
CA PRO A 103 -0.22 -11.67 -13.12
C PRO A 103 1.09 -10.88 -13.00
N SER A 104 1.04 -9.59 -12.66
CA SER A 104 2.25 -8.77 -12.52
C SER A 104 3.00 -9.04 -11.21
N LEU A 105 2.37 -9.71 -10.25
CA LEU A 105 3.01 -10.10 -8.98
C LEU A 105 3.78 -11.43 -9.08
N GLN A 106 3.45 -12.27 -10.06
CA GLN A 106 4.15 -13.54 -10.27
C GLN A 106 5.60 -13.29 -10.72
N LYS A 107 6.56 -14.05 -10.18
CA LYS A 107 8.00 -13.85 -10.44
C LYS A 107 8.52 -12.44 -10.13
N SER A 108 7.80 -11.69 -9.31
CA SER A 108 8.29 -10.44 -8.72
C SER A 108 8.99 -10.71 -7.39
N GLU A 109 9.42 -9.66 -6.70
CA GLU A 109 9.97 -9.75 -5.32
C GLU A 109 8.93 -10.23 -4.29
N MET A 110 7.63 -10.12 -4.61
CA MET A 110 6.54 -10.63 -3.75
C MET A 110 6.35 -12.16 -3.86
N ASP A 111 6.98 -12.80 -4.84
CA ASP A 111 6.91 -14.24 -5.06
C ASP A 111 8.16 -14.91 -4.46
N TRP A 112 7.97 -16.00 -3.71
CA TRP A 112 9.07 -16.80 -3.17
C TRP A 112 9.87 -17.52 -4.25
N GLN A 113 9.31 -17.70 -5.45
CA GLN A 113 9.99 -18.24 -6.63
C GLN A 113 10.66 -19.61 -6.41
N TYR A 114 10.11 -20.46 -5.54
CA TYR A 114 10.62 -21.80 -5.33
C TYR A 114 10.61 -22.61 -6.63
N LYS A 115 11.80 -23.07 -7.04
CA LYS A 115 11.95 -23.91 -8.23
C LYS A 115 11.89 -25.38 -7.80
N PRO A 116 10.90 -26.16 -8.27
CA PRO A 116 10.89 -27.58 -7.98
C PRO A 116 12.08 -28.25 -8.64
N SER A 117 12.67 -29.23 -7.96
CA SER A 117 13.68 -30.11 -8.56
C SER A 117 13.07 -30.86 -9.75
N HIS A 118 13.83 -31.03 -10.82
CA HIS A 118 13.40 -31.73 -12.03
C HIS A 118 12.84 -33.13 -11.70
N LYS A 119 11.56 -33.37 -12.02
CA LYS A 119 10.98 -34.70 -11.92
C LYS A 119 11.34 -35.52 -13.17
N ILE A 120 12.24 -36.48 -13.04
CA ILE A 120 12.40 -37.54 -14.05
C ILE A 120 11.19 -38.47 -13.94
N LYS A 121 10.29 -38.35 -14.92
CA LYS A 121 9.18 -39.27 -15.30
C LYS A 121 8.48 -40.06 -14.18
N THR A 122 7.33 -39.56 -13.74
CA THR A 122 6.23 -40.42 -13.24
C THR A 122 4.91 -39.98 -13.85
N ALA A 123 4.78 -40.23 -15.15
CA ALA A 123 3.48 -40.46 -15.78
C ALA A 123 3.50 -41.92 -16.24
N ARG A 124 3.17 -42.85 -15.33
CA ARG A 124 2.51 -44.09 -15.76
C ARG A 124 1.02 -43.77 -15.70
N GLY A 125 0.35 -43.95 -16.82
CA GLY A 125 -1.05 -43.61 -17.02
C GLY A 125 -1.95 -44.23 -15.97
N TRP A 126 -3.04 -43.52 -15.71
CA TRP A 126 -4.30 -44.13 -15.33
C TRP A 126 -5.05 -44.48 -16.61
#